data_AF-A0A0K1NPE3-F1
#
_entry.id   AF-A0A0K1NPE3-F1
#
_cell.length_a   1.000
_cell.length_b   1.000
_cell.length_c   1.000
_cell.angle_alpha   90.00
_cell.angle_beta   90.00
_cell.angle_gamma   90.00
#
_symmetry.space_group_name_H-M   'P 1'
#
loop_
_entity.id
_entity.type
_entity.pdbx_description
1 polymer ?
#
loop_
_entity_poly.entity_id
_entity_poly.type
_entity_poly.pdbx_seq_one_letter_code
_entity_poly.pdbx_strand_id
1 'polypeptide(L)'
;MKGTEHFTRTIAEYLNQRAMTDPLFAPNLMKPNKNIEECITYILNEVQKSGCNGFDDDEIFSMAVHYYDEDDIEVGKAVSCQVAVNHIVELTEEEKAEARQEAIKQYQREELAKLQSRNARVKKT
;
A
#
# COMPACT_ATOMS: atom_id res chain seq x y z
N MET A 1 -14.70 -1.15 3.63
CA MET A 1 -14.48 0.23 4.08
C MET A 1 -13.19 0.72 3.45
N LYS A 2 -13.22 1.73 2.57
CA LYS A 2 -12.06 2.11 1.75
C LYS A 2 -10.88 2.73 2.55
N GLY A 3 -11.17 3.38 3.68
CA GLY A 3 -10.15 4.04 4.50
C GLY A 3 -9.19 3.05 5.19
N THR A 4 -9.74 1.98 5.79
CA THR A 4 -8.93 0.93 6.44
C THR A 4 -8.08 0.17 5.44
N GLU A 5 -8.61 -0.11 4.24
CA GLU A 5 -7.86 -0.80 3.18
C GLU A 5 -6.67 0.03 2.70
N HIS A 6 -6.86 1.33 2.49
CA HIS A 6 -5.77 2.24 2.14
C HIS A 6 -4.72 2.31 3.25
N PHE A 7 -5.16 2.42 4.50
CA PHE A 7 -4.26 2.42 5.66
C PHE A 7 -3.41 1.15 5.71
N THR A 8 -4.04 -0.02 5.63
CA THR A 8 -3.33 -1.31 5.61
C THR A 8 -2.30 -1.38 4.48
N ARG A 9 -2.66 -0.91 3.27
CA ARG A 9 -1.74 -0.88 2.13
C ARG A 9 -0.52 0.00 2.40
N THR A 10 -0.72 1.21 2.92
CA THR A 10 0.38 2.14 3.24
C THR A 10 1.34 1.55 4.26
N ILE A 11 0.83 0.93 5.33
CA ILE A 11 1.68 0.27 6.34
C ILE A 11 2.45 -0.90 5.72
N ALA A 12 1.79 -1.74 4.92
CA ALA A 12 2.45 -2.87 4.27
C ALA A 12 3.57 -2.42 3.32
N GLU A 13 3.35 -1.35 2.54
CA GLU A 13 4.36 -0.81 1.63
C GLU A 13 5.59 -0.30 2.37
N TYR A 14 5.38 0.49 3.44
CA TYR A 14 6.47 0.96 4.30
C TYR A 14 7.28 -0.21 4.90
N LEU A 15 6.61 -1.23 5.45
CA LEU A 15 7.29 -2.39 6.03
C LEU A 15 8.11 -3.19 5.00
N ASN A 16 7.60 -3.32 3.77
CA ASN A 16 8.33 -3.96 2.69
C ASN A 16 9.57 -3.16 2.26
N GLN A 17 9.43 -1.83 2.11
CA GLN A 17 10.58 -0.96 1.82
C GLN A 17 11.62 -1.01 2.93
N ARG A 18 11.18 -1.05 4.20
CA ARG A 18 12.05 -1.25 5.35
C ARG A 18 12.79 -2.58 5.26
N ALA A 19 12.09 -3.68 4.99
CA ALA A 19 12.72 -5.01 4.85
C ALA A 19 13.72 -5.09 3.68
N MET A 20 13.52 -4.33 2.60
CA MET A 20 14.47 -4.25 1.49
C MET A 20 15.74 -3.46 1.84
N THR A 21 15.62 -2.45 2.71
CA THR A 21 16.71 -1.52 3.05
C THR A 21 17.43 -1.87 4.34
N ASP A 22 16.75 -2.56 5.26
CA ASP A 22 17.22 -2.97 6.59
C ASP A 22 17.24 -4.51 6.69
N PRO A 23 18.41 -5.14 6.47
CA PRO A 23 18.55 -6.59 6.53
C PRO A 23 18.25 -7.20 7.90
N LEU A 24 18.32 -6.42 8.98
CA LEU A 24 18.00 -6.89 10.33
C LEU A 24 16.49 -6.93 10.57
N PHE A 25 15.74 -6.09 9.86
CA PHE A 25 14.27 -6.06 9.93
C PHE A 25 13.62 -7.14 9.06
N ALA A 26 14.20 -7.46 7.89
CA ALA A 26 13.68 -8.47 6.97
C ALA A 26 13.23 -9.81 7.61
N PRO A 27 14.02 -10.45 8.51
CA PRO A 27 13.58 -11.68 9.16
C PRO A 27 12.38 -11.48 10.11
N ASN A 28 12.24 -10.30 10.72
CA ASN A 28 11.12 -9.99 11.61
C ASN A 28 9.79 -9.95 10.85
N LEU A 29 9.79 -9.38 9.64
CA LEU A 29 8.61 -9.33 8.76
C LEU A 29 8.13 -10.74 8.33
N MET A 30 9.03 -11.72 8.28
CA MET A 30 8.74 -13.10 7.87
C MET A 30 8.35 -14.05 9.02
N LYS A 31 8.29 -13.56 10.27
CA LYS A 31 7.95 -14.38 11.43
C LYS A 31 6.52 -14.96 11.28
N PRO A 32 6.30 -16.27 11.50
CA PRO A 32 5.00 -16.92 11.26
C PRO A 32 3.90 -16.47 12.23
N ASN A 33 4.28 -15.94 13.40
CA ASN A 33 3.38 -15.38 14.40
C ASN A 33 3.14 -13.87 14.22
N LYS A 34 3.57 -13.28 13.10
CA LYS A 34 3.35 -11.87 12.79
C LYS A 34 2.58 -11.74 11.48
N ASN A 35 1.60 -10.85 11.47
CA ASN A 35 0.79 -10.54 10.29
C ASN A 35 0.34 -9.08 10.32
N ILE A 36 -0.03 -8.60 9.14
CA ILE A 36 -0.41 -7.20 8.94
C ILE A 36 -1.72 -6.86 9.65
N GLU A 37 -2.68 -7.79 9.77
CA GLU A 37 -3.99 -7.50 10.39
C GLU A 37 -3.86 -7.22 11.90
N GLU A 38 -3.05 -8.01 12.58
CA GLU A 38 -2.69 -7.80 13.98
C GLU A 38 -1.81 -6.56 14.17
N CYS A 39 -0.90 -6.27 13.24
CA CYS A 39 -0.14 -5.02 13.24
C CYS A 39 -1.08 -3.80 13.20
N ILE A 40 -2.05 -3.79 12.29
CA ILE A 40 -3.05 -2.70 12.20
C ILE A 40 -3.87 -2.64 13.49
N THR A 41 -4.30 -3.78 14.03
CA THR A 41 -5.05 -3.82 15.29
C THR A 41 -4.24 -3.22 16.44
N TYR A 42 -2.96 -3.56 16.54
CA TYR A 42 -2.03 -3.02 17.54
C TYR A 42 -1.93 -1.50 17.43
N ILE A 43 -1.65 -0.98 16.22
CA ILE A 43 -1.55 0.47 15.97
C ILE A 43 -2.83 1.18 16.39
N LEU A 44 -4.00 0.66 16.03
CA LEU A 44 -5.29 1.27 16.38
C LEU A 44 -5.55 1.27 17.89
N ASN A 45 -5.13 0.23 18.62
CA ASN A 45 -5.26 0.19 20.07
C ASN A 45 -4.34 1.21 20.74
N GLU A 46 -3.10 1.34 20.28
CA GLU A 46 -2.15 2.31 20.82
C GLU A 46 -2.58 3.77 20.52
N VAL A 47 -3.03 4.04 19.29
CA VAL A 47 -3.65 5.31 18.91
C VAL A 47 -4.83 5.63 19.83
N GLN A 48 -5.71 4.66 20.07
CA GLN A 48 -6.85 4.84 20.97
C GLN A 48 -6.42 5.13 22.42
N LYS A 49 -5.40 4.43 22.93
CA LYS A 49 -4.86 4.64 24.30
C LYS A 49 -4.27 6.02 24.48
N SER A 50 -3.65 6.58 23.44
CA SER A 50 -3.04 7.91 23.50
C SER A 50 -4.05 9.05 23.76
N GLY A 51 -5.32 8.86 23.38
CA GLY A 51 -6.33 9.92 23.37
C GLY A 51 -6.18 10.96 22.26
N CYS A 52 -5.20 10.81 21.36
CA CYS A 52 -4.98 11.68 20.21
C CYS A 52 -5.71 11.16 18.96
N ASN A 53 -6.23 12.08 18.14
CA ASN A 53 -6.99 11.76 16.92
C ASN A 53 -6.17 11.90 15.62
N GLY A 54 -4.89 12.27 15.71
CA GLY A 54 -4.03 12.50 14.56
C GLY A 54 -2.57 12.23 14.94
N PHE A 55 -1.84 11.64 14.00
CA PHE A 55 -0.47 11.21 14.14
C PHE A 55 0.26 11.48 12.82
N ASP A 56 1.54 11.78 12.91
CA ASP A 56 2.40 11.85 11.73
C ASP A 56 2.77 10.43 11.26
N ASP A 57 3.13 10.31 9.98
CA ASP A 57 3.43 9.02 9.36
C ASP A 57 4.57 8.29 10.08
N ASP A 58 5.62 8.99 10.49
CA ASP A 58 6.76 8.42 11.21
C ASP A 58 6.37 7.80 12.56
N GLU A 59 5.40 8.38 13.26
CA GLU A 59 4.90 7.84 14.53
C GLU A 59 4.18 6.52 14.29
N ILE A 60 3.27 6.50 13.32
CA ILE A 60 2.52 5.31 12.93
C ILE A 60 3.45 4.20 12.42
N PHE A 61 4.44 4.57 11.59
CA PHE A 61 5.45 3.64 11.08
C PHE A 61 6.34 3.09 12.18
N SER A 62 6.72 3.91 13.16
CA SER A 62 7.46 3.43 14.34
C SER A 62 6.66 2.38 15.11
N MET A 63 5.35 2.56 15.26
CA MET A 63 4.48 1.58 15.92
C MET A 63 4.40 0.27 15.12
N ALA A 64 4.36 0.36 13.79
CA ALA A 64 4.38 -0.80 12.91
C ALA A 64 5.70 -1.59 13.03
N VAL A 65 6.85 -0.91 13.04
CA VAL A 65 8.16 -1.57 13.24
C VAL A 65 8.22 -2.25 14.60
N HIS A 66 7.81 -1.54 15.66
CA HIS A 66 7.83 -2.07 17.02
C HIS A 66 7.02 -3.37 17.15
N TYR A 67 5.87 -3.46 16.47
CA TYR A 67 5.08 -4.69 16.44
C TYR A 67 5.83 -5.91 15.87
N TYR A 68 6.68 -5.71 14.86
CA TYR A 68 7.45 -6.80 14.24
C TYR A 68 8.76 -7.11 14.99
N ASP A 69 9.34 -6.11 15.65
CA ASP A 69 10.58 -6.28 16.43
C ASP A 69 10.33 -7.03 17.74
N GLU A 70 9.25 -6.72 18.46
CA GLU A 70 8.92 -7.37 19.74
C GLU A 70 8.28 -8.74 19.53
N ASP A 71 8.80 -9.77 20.19
CA ASP A 71 8.25 -11.14 20.12
C ASP A 71 6.96 -11.30 20.95
N ASP A 72 6.89 -10.63 22.12
CA ASP A 72 5.75 -10.67 23.04
C ASP A 72 5.13 -9.27 23.12
N ILE A 73 4.04 -9.06 22.36
CA ILE A 73 3.36 -7.77 22.28
C ILE A 73 1.85 -7.94 22.41
N GLU A 74 1.24 -7.10 23.25
CA GLU A 74 -0.20 -7.07 23.44
C GLU A 74 -0.89 -6.30 22.30
N VAL A 75 -1.40 -7.02 21.31
CA VAL A 75 -2.13 -6.43 20.16
C VAL A 75 -3.42 -5.71 20.58
N GLY A 76 -4.05 -6.14 21.67
CA GLY A 76 -5.35 -5.63 22.10
C GLY A 76 -6.52 -6.29 21.37
N LYS A 77 -7.67 -5.60 21.35
CA LYS A 77 -8.91 -6.12 20.74
C LYS A 77 -9.25 -5.34 19.48
N ALA A 78 -10.00 -5.95 18.57
CA ALA A 78 -10.53 -5.24 17.42
C ALA A 78 -11.35 -4.02 17.87
N VAL A 79 -10.96 -2.84 17.38
CA VAL A 79 -11.62 -1.57 17.71
C VAL A 79 -12.52 -1.17 16.54
N SER A 80 -13.78 -0.87 16.84
CA SER A 80 -14.68 -0.25 15.87
C SER A 80 -14.31 1.22 15.72
N CYS A 81 -13.56 1.56 14.68
CA CYS A 81 -13.10 2.92 14.40
C CYS A 81 -13.19 3.24 12.90
N GLN A 82 -13.19 4.53 12.57
CA GLN A 82 -13.09 5.03 11.21
C GLN A 82 -11.70 5.63 11.01
N VAL A 83 -10.98 5.11 10.03
CA VAL A 83 -9.64 5.58 9.69
C VAL A 83 -9.72 6.45 8.44
N ALA A 84 -9.21 7.68 8.55
CA ALA A 84 -9.04 8.60 7.42
C ALA A 84 -7.55 8.85 7.23
N VAL A 85 -7.03 8.49 6.05
CA VAL A 85 -5.62 8.66 5.69
C VAL A 85 -5.53 9.88 4.78
N ASN A 86 -4.79 10.91 5.19
CA ASN A 86 -4.51 12.08 4.36
C ASN A 86 -3.16 11.97 3.62
N HIS A 87 -2.53 10.79 3.68
CA HIS A 87 -1.26 10.54 3.01
C HIS A 87 -1.46 10.64 1.50
N ILE A 88 -0.82 11.65 0.88
CA ILE A 88 -0.72 11.77 -0.56
C ILE A 88 0.22 10.64 -0.98
N VAL A 89 -0.33 9.57 -1.56
CA VAL A 89 0.47 8.52 -2.16
C VAL A 89 1.37 9.17 -3.20
N GLU A 90 2.63 9.40 -2.86
CA GLU A 90 3.68 9.58 -3.84
C GLU A 90 3.80 8.24 -4.55
N LEU A 91 2.91 8.01 -5.53
CA LEU A 91 2.96 6.85 -6.41
C LEU A 91 4.43 6.70 -6.80
N THR A 92 5.00 5.56 -6.42
CA THR A 92 6.37 5.21 -6.78
C THR A 92 6.51 5.40 -8.29
N GLU A 93 7.67 5.89 -8.75
CA GLU A 93 7.86 6.18 -10.17
C GLU A 93 7.53 4.97 -11.06
N GLU A 94 7.64 3.76 -10.52
CA GLU A 94 7.33 2.48 -11.17
C GLU A 94 5.83 2.30 -11.44
N GLU A 95 4.95 2.51 -10.46
CA GLU A 95 3.49 2.42 -10.67
C GLU A 95 2.95 3.56 -11.55
N LYS A 96 3.52 4.77 -11.42
CA LYS A 96 3.23 5.90 -12.33
C LYS A 96 3.71 5.62 -13.76
N ALA A 97 4.85 4.96 -13.93
CA ALA A 97 5.38 4.62 -15.23
C ALA A 97 4.56 3.50 -15.88
N GLU A 98 4.16 2.48 -15.13
CA GLU A 98 3.33 1.38 -15.63
C GLU A 98 1.97 1.91 -16.10
N ALA A 99 1.28 2.73 -15.29
CA ALA A 99 0.00 3.32 -15.67
C ALA A 99 0.10 4.23 -16.90
N ARG A 100 1.19 5.00 -17.04
CA ARG A 100 1.45 5.83 -18.23
C ARG A 100 1.77 4.98 -19.46
N GLN A 101 2.61 3.95 -19.31
CA GLN A 101 2.96 3.05 -20.41
C GLN A 101 1.74 2.28 -20.89
N GLU A 102 0.88 1.81 -19.99
CA GLU A 102 -0.32 1.08 -20.35
C GLU A 102 -1.32 1.97 -21.11
N ALA A 103 -1.51 3.21 -20.66
CA ALA A 103 -2.34 4.20 -21.37
C ALA A 103 -1.81 4.53 -22.77
N ILE A 104 -0.49 4.72 -22.92
CA ILE A 104 0.15 4.96 -24.23
C ILE A 104 -0.02 3.73 -25.14
N LYS A 105 0.14 2.53 -24.60
CA LYS A 105 0.02 1.26 -25.35
C LYS A 105 -1.41 1.01 -25.81
N GLN A 106 -2.40 1.34 -24.98
CA GLN A 106 -3.82 1.28 -25.37
C GLN A 106 -4.12 2.26 -26.50
N TYR A 107 -3.70 3.52 -26.37
CA TYR A 107 -3.88 4.52 -27.42
C TYR A 107 -3.23 4.12 -28.76
N GLN A 108 -1.99 3.60 -28.73
CA GLN A 108 -1.31 3.11 -29.93
C GLN A 108 -2.05 1.94 -30.60
N ARG A 109 -2.57 1.00 -29.81
CA ARG A 109 -3.37 -0.14 -30.33
C ARG A 109 -4.64 0.34 -31.00
N GLU A 110 -5.35 1.29 -30.40
CA GLU A 110 -6.58 1.85 -30.97
C GLU A 110 -6.34 2.58 -32.29
N GLU A 111 -5.29 3.39 -32.39
CA GLU A 111 -4.93 4.08 -33.63
C GLU A 111 -4.49 3.10 -34.73
N LEU A 112 -3.70 2.08 -34.40
CA LEU A 112 -3.34 1.01 -35.33
C LEU A 112 -4.57 0.24 -35.82
N ALA A 113 -5.51 -0.08 -34.94
CA ALA A 113 -6.76 -0.74 -35.31
C ALA A 113 -7.63 0.15 -36.23
N LYS A 114 -7.70 1.46 -36.00
CA LYS A 114 -8.37 2.41 -36.90
C LYS A 114 -7.69 2.48 -38.27
N LEU A 115 -6.36 2.49 -38.32
CA LEU A 115 -5.62 2.51 -39.58
C LEU A 115 -5.77 1.21 -40.37
N GLN A 116 -5.70 0.06 -39.68
CA GLN A 116 -5.91 -1.26 -40.29
C GLN A 116 -7.33 -1.42 -40.82
N SER A 117 -8.35 -1.00 -40.08
CA SER A 117 -9.75 -1.05 -40.54
C SER A 117 -9.99 -0.14 -41.76
N ARG A 118 -9.35 1.04 -41.82
CA ARG A 118 -9.37 1.93 -43.00
C ARG A 118 -8.68 1.27 -44.20
N ASN A 119 -7.48 0.72 -44.03
CA ASN A 119 -6.73 0.05 -45.10
C ASN A 119 -7.42 -1.24 -45.60
N ALA A 120 -8.09 -1.98 -44.72
CA ALA A 120 -8.88 -3.16 -45.08
C ALA A 120 -10.14 -2.81 -45.89
N ARG A 121 -10.73 -1.61 -45.69
CA ARG A 121 -11.82 -1.11 -46.53
C ARG A 121 -11.34 -0.68 -47.91
N VAL A 122 -10.17 -0.05 -48.02
CA VAL A 122 -9.56 0.38 -49.30
C VAL A 122 -9.12 -0.80 -50.18
N LYS A 123 -8.72 -1.94 -49.59
CA LYS A 123 -8.34 -3.15 -50.37
C LYS A 123 -9.53 -3.99 -50.86
N LYS A 124 -10.76 -3.70 -50.41
CA LYS A 124 -11.99 -4.43 -50.79
C LYS A 124 -12.81 -3.72 -51.88
N THR A 125 -12.30 -2.60 -52.39
CA THR A 125 -12.81 -1.88 -53.58
C THR A 125 -11.83 -2.05 -54.73
#